data_AF-A0A537SDH0-F1
#
_entry.id   AF-A0A537SDH0-F1
#
_cell.length_a   1.000
_cell.length_b   1.000
_cell.length_c   1.000
_cell.angle_alpha   90.00
_cell.angle_beta   90.00
_cell.angle_gamma   90.00
#
_symmetry.space_group_name_H-M   'P 1'
#
loop_
_entity.id
_entity.type
_entity.pdbx_description
1 polymer ?
#
loop_
_entity_poly.entity_id
_entity_poly.type
_entity_poly.pdbx_seq_one_letter_code
_entity_poly.pdbx_strand_id
1 'polypeptide(L)' 'MTRVAIDPDLQERALEVSGERTKKAAVTKALEEFIARRRQTRLR' A
#
# COMPACT_ATOMS: atom_id res chain seq x y z
N MET A 1 -8.07 11.36 11.57
CA MET A 1 -8.02 10.62 10.28
C MET A 1 -7.42 11.55 9.24
N THR A 2 -6.17 11.35 8.84
CA THR A 2 -5.54 12.20 7.81
C THR A 2 -5.80 11.54 6.45
N ARG A 3 -6.58 12.21 5.58
CA ARG A 3 -6.85 11.73 4.22
C ARG A 3 -5.70 12.16 3.33
N VAL A 4 -4.87 11.21 2.93
CA VAL A 4 -3.86 11.43 1.88
C VAL A 4 -4.58 11.31 0.53
N ALA A 5 -4.42 12.31 -0.32
CA ALA A 5 -4.91 12.22 -1.69
C ALA A 5 -3.98 11.27 -2.45
N ILE A 6 -4.52 10.12 -2.84
CA ILE A 6 -3.86 9.15 -3.70
C ILE A 6 -4.68 9.04 -4.98
N ASP A 7 -3.99 8.97 -6.10
CA ASP A 7 -4.58 8.73 -7.41
C ASP A 7 -5.60 7.57 -7.32
N PRO A 8 -6.86 7.78 -7.73
CA PRO A 8 -7.90 6.76 -7.64
C PRO A 8 -7.61 5.54 -8.51
N ASP A 9 -6.94 5.70 -9.65
CA ASP A 9 -6.57 4.59 -10.53
C ASP A 9 -5.46 3.75 -9.88
N LEU A 10 -4.54 4.39 -9.15
CA LEU A 10 -3.54 3.67 -8.37
C LEU A 10 -4.19 2.81 -7.26
N GLN A 11 -5.28 3.29 -6.65
CA GLN A 11 -6.01 2.53 -5.64
C GLN A 11 -6.76 1.33 -6.23
N GLU A 12 -7.33 1.46 -7.43
CA GLU A 12 -7.93 0.35 -8.18
C GLU A 12 -6.87 -0.71 -8.48
N ARG A 13 -5.75 -0.32 -9.10
CA ARG A 13 -4.67 -1.26 -9.44
C ARG A 13 -4.09 -1.96 -8.22
N ALA A 14 -3.97 -1.24 -7.10
CA ALA A 14 -3.53 -1.83 -5.84
C ALA A 14 -4.53 -2.91 -5.36
N LEU A 15 -5.83 -2.66 -5.45
CA LEU A 15 -6.87 -3.62 -5.07
C LEU A 15 -6.85 -4.87 -5.96
N GLU A 16 -6.73 -4.68 -7.28
CA GLU A 16 -6.68 -5.77 -8.26
C GLU A 16 -5.52 -6.74 -7.99
N VAL A 17 -4.35 -6.23 -7.61
CA VAL A 17 -3.15 -7.06 -7.40
C VAL A 17 -2.94 -7.51 -5.95
N SER A 18 -3.56 -6.87 -4.95
CA SER A 18 -3.28 -7.15 -3.53
C SER A 18 -4.05 -8.35 -2.96
N GLY A 19 -5.11 -8.80 -3.64
CA GLY A 19 -6.03 -9.83 -3.14
C GLY A 19 -6.91 -9.38 -1.96
N GLU A 20 -6.98 -8.06 -1.71
CA GLU A 20 -7.76 -7.50 -0.60
C GLU A 20 -9.21 -7.27 -0.98
N ARG A 21 -10.09 -7.13 0.02
CA ARG A 21 -11.53 -6.87 -0.20
C ARG A 21 -11.87 -5.39 -0.33
N THR A 22 -10.96 -4.49 0.03
CA THR A 22 -11.21 -3.05 0.05
C THR A 22 -9.97 -2.26 -0.38
N LYS A 23 -10.18 -1.13 -1.06
CA LYS A 23 -9.10 -0.20 -1.44
C LYS A 23 -8.27 0.25 -0.25
N LYS A 24 -8.91 0.49 0.90
CA LYS A 24 -8.22 0.87 2.14
C LYS A 24 -7.25 -0.22 2.59
N ALA A 25 -7.69 -1.48 2.61
CA ALA A 25 -6.83 -2.60 2.98
C ALA A 25 -5.67 -2.78 1.99
N ALA A 26 -5.93 -2.66 0.68
CA ALA A 26 -4.90 -2.70 -0.36
C ALA A 26 -3.82 -1.63 -0.16
N VAL A 27 -4.23 -0.38 0.09
CA VAL A 27 -3.32 0.75 0.33
C VAL A 27 -2.53 0.56 1.63
N THR A 28 -3.17 0.13 2.72
CA THR A 28 -2.47 -0.14 3.99
C THR A 28 -1.38 -1.19 3.80
N LYS A 29 -1.72 -2.32 3.16
CA LYS A 29 -0.79 -3.41 2.90
C LYS A 29 0.39 -2.98 2.01
N ALA A 30 0.11 -2.23 0.95
CA ALA A 30 1.16 -1.68 0.09
C ALA A 30 2.16 -0.80 0.87
N LEU A 31 1.67 0.03 1.80
CA LEU A 31 2.52 0.85 2.65
C LEU A 31 3.34 0.01 3.64
N GLU A 32 2.73 -0.99 4.28
CA GLU A 32 3.43 -1.91 5.20
C GLU A 32 4.58 -2.63 4.50
N GLU A 33 4.33 -3.16 3.31
CA GLU A 33 5.35 -3.81 2.49
C GLU A 33 6.46 -2.84 2.07
N PHE A 34 6.11 -1.63 1.63
CA PHE A 34 7.10 -0.62 1.26
C PHE A 34 8.04 -0.29 2.43
N ILE A 35 7.48 -0.06 3.62
CA ILE A 35 8.25 0.22 4.82
C ILE A 35 9.10 -1.01 5.20
N ALA A 36 8.55 -2.22 5.16
CA ALA A 36 9.27 -3.45 5.47
C ALA A 36 10.48 -3.65 4.55
N ARG A 37 10.29 -3.52 3.23
CA ARG A 37 11.36 -3.60 2.23
C ARG A 37 12.46 -2.58 2.53
N ARG A 38 12.10 -1.33 2.83
CA ARG A 38 13.07 -0.26 3.08
C ARG A 38 13.81 -0.40 4.41
N ARG A 39 13.14 -0.91 5.45
CA ARG A 39 13.80 -1.25 6.74
C ARG A 39 14.80 -2.39 6.57
N GLN A 40 14.44 -3.40 5.79
CA GLN A 40 15.31 -4.56 5.56
C GLN A 40 16.56 -4.22 4.75
N THR A 41 16.49 -3.26 3.81
CA THR A 41 17.68 -2.77 3.08
C THR A 41 18.68 -2.04 3.99
N ARG A 42 18.24 -1.47 5.12
CA ARG A 42 19.11 -0.66 6.01
C ARG A 42 19.91 -1.51 7.01
N LEU A 43 19.59 -2.79 7.13
CA LEU A 43 20.23 -3.76 8.02
C LEU A 43 21.10 -4.78 7.27
N ARG A 44 21.32 -4.58 5.97
CA ARG A 44 22.27 -5.33 5.14
C ARG A 44 23.51 -4.50 4.86
#